data_AF-A0A0K2RQK0-F1
#
_entry.id   AF-A0A0K2RQK0-F1
#
_cell.length_a   1.000
_cell.length_b   1.000
_cell.length_c   1.000
_cell.angle_alpha   90.00
_cell.angle_beta   90.00
_cell.angle_gamma   90.00
#
_symmetry.space_group_name_H-M   'P 1'
#
loop_
_entity.id
_entity.type
_entity.pdbx_description
1 polymer ?
#
loop_
_entity_poly.entity_id
_entity_poly.type
_entity_poly.pdbx_seq_one_letter_code
_entity_poly.pdbx_strand_id
1 'polypeptide(L)'
;MVDALAEIIASFHVYRSYLPYGKDTLVEAVERAARTRPELEPVIKALLPLLLEASHELGRRFQQTSGMVMAKGVEDTAFFRYTRLGTLTEVGADPTEFALTAPGFHERMVRRQALLPLSMTTLTTHDTKRSEDTRARISAISEAVPEWEAFVDRMQELARFPTGHSQPSYGKPSQVRGRPAVNASRVTSSRLPAKPATPPAGPSRTKRSKRRSPPPSTPPSICPS
;
A
#
# COMPACT_ATOMS: atom_id res chain seq x y z
N MET A 1 -28.64 -8.44 8.06
CA MET A 1 -27.48 -9.19 8.60
C MET A 1 -26.20 -8.91 7.81
N VAL A 2 -26.20 -9.14 6.49
CA VAL A 2 -25.04 -8.86 5.62
C VAL A 2 -24.56 -7.41 5.76
N ASP A 3 -25.46 -6.43 5.68
CA ASP A 3 -25.10 -5.02 5.81
C ASP A 3 -24.51 -4.67 7.18
N ALA A 4 -25.00 -5.29 8.25
CA ALA A 4 -24.47 -5.10 9.60
C ALA A 4 -23.04 -5.64 9.70
N LEU A 5 -22.77 -6.83 9.15
CA LEU A 5 -21.43 -7.40 9.12
C LEU A 5 -20.48 -6.56 8.26
N ALA A 6 -20.94 -6.09 7.10
CA ALA A 6 -20.17 -5.22 6.21
C ALA A 6 -19.81 -3.90 6.92
N GLU A 7 -20.75 -3.28 7.63
CA GLU A 7 -20.52 -2.05 8.38
C GLU A 7 -19.51 -2.24 9.53
N ILE A 8 -19.59 -3.37 10.25
CA ILE A 8 -18.61 -3.72 11.28
C ILE A 8 -17.21 -3.89 10.67
N ILE A 9 -17.08 -4.62 9.56
CA ILE A 9 -15.79 -4.79 8.88
C ILE A 9 -15.25 -3.44 8.38
N ALA A 10 -16.10 -2.60 7.79
CA ALA A 10 -15.71 -1.27 7.32
C ALA A 10 -15.27 -0.35 8.47
N SER A 11 -15.84 -0.52 9.67
CA SER A 11 -15.49 0.22 10.87
C SER A 11 -14.25 -0.32 11.61
N PHE A 12 -13.74 -1.48 11.20
CA PHE A 12 -12.64 -2.19 11.86
C PHE A 12 -11.28 -1.70 11.33
N HIS A 13 -10.54 -0.97 12.17
CA HIS A 13 -9.38 -0.16 11.76
C HIS A 13 -8.04 -0.91 11.74
N VAL A 14 -8.04 -2.21 12.04
CA VAL A 14 -6.86 -3.07 11.93
C VAL A 14 -7.17 -4.20 10.95
N TYR A 15 -6.12 -4.82 10.41
CA TYR A 15 -6.28 -5.94 9.47
C TYR A 15 -7.13 -7.07 10.04
N ARG A 16 -6.86 -7.48 11.28
CA ARG A 16 -7.56 -8.55 11.98
C ARG A 16 -7.26 -8.51 13.47
N SER A 17 -8.15 -9.07 14.27
CA SER A 17 -7.83 -9.47 15.64
C SER A 17 -7.25 -10.90 15.67
N TYR A 18 -6.73 -11.26 16.85
CA TYR A 18 -6.29 -12.61 17.20
C TYR A 18 -6.85 -12.93 18.58
N LEU A 19 -8.16 -13.17 18.67
CA LEU A 19 -8.86 -13.25 19.95
C LEU A 19 -8.16 -14.23 20.93
N PRO A 20 -8.03 -13.86 22.22
CA PRO A 20 -8.61 -12.67 22.87
C PRO A 20 -7.89 -11.34 22.58
N TYR A 21 -6.74 -11.35 21.91
CA TYR A 21 -6.02 -10.12 21.54
C TYR A 21 -6.76 -9.33 20.45
N GLY A 22 -6.93 -8.03 20.66
CA GLY A 22 -7.72 -7.16 19.76
C GLY A 22 -9.22 -7.21 20.00
N LYS A 23 -9.68 -7.79 21.12
CA LYS A 23 -11.08 -7.74 21.56
C LYS A 23 -11.61 -6.30 21.61
N ASP A 24 -10.88 -5.40 22.26
CA ASP A 24 -11.31 -4.02 22.46
C ASP A 24 -11.45 -3.29 21.12
N THR A 25 -10.52 -3.51 20.19
CA THR A 25 -10.61 -3.01 18.81
C THR A 25 -11.87 -3.47 18.07
N LEU A 26 -12.30 -4.72 18.31
CA LEU A 26 -13.53 -5.25 17.71
C LEU A 26 -14.78 -4.65 18.37
N VAL A 27 -14.77 -4.45 19.69
CA VAL A 27 -15.84 -3.75 20.40
C VAL A 27 -15.97 -2.32 19.88
N GLU A 28 -14.88 -1.57 19.79
CA GLU A 28 -14.86 -0.21 19.25
C GLU A 28 -15.40 -0.14 17.82
N ALA A 29 -15.08 -1.12 16.97
CA ALA A 29 -15.58 -1.18 15.61
C ALA A 29 -17.09 -1.44 15.55
N VAL A 30 -17.61 -2.34 16.40
CA VAL A 30 -19.05 -2.59 16.52
C VAL A 30 -19.78 -1.34 17.02
N GLU A 31 -19.24 -0.66 18.02
CA GLU A 31 -19.82 0.59 18.53
C GLU A 31 -19.80 1.69 17.47
N ARG A 32 -18.70 1.83 16.72
CA ARG A 32 -18.60 2.77 15.60
C ARG A 32 -19.63 2.44 14.52
N ALA A 33 -19.73 1.17 14.12
CA ALA A 33 -20.71 0.72 13.13
C ALA A 33 -22.15 1.04 13.54
N ALA A 34 -22.50 0.78 14.81
CA ALA A 34 -23.82 1.11 15.35
C ALA A 34 -24.10 2.62 15.34
N ARG A 35 -23.11 3.47 15.63
CA ARG A 35 -23.24 4.93 15.55
C ARG A 35 -23.38 5.44 14.11
N THR A 36 -22.63 4.84 13.17
CA THR A 36 -22.66 5.23 11.74
C THR A 36 -23.98 4.83 11.08
N ARG A 37 -24.53 3.67 11.44
CA ARG A 37 -25.80 3.14 10.90
C ARG A 37 -26.78 2.74 12.01
N PRO A 38 -27.43 3.72 12.67
CA PRO A 38 -28.34 3.47 13.79
C PRO A 38 -29.50 2.54 13.44
N GLU A 39 -29.94 2.51 12.18
CA GLU A 39 -31.00 1.62 11.71
C GLU A 39 -30.60 0.13 11.75
N LEU A 40 -29.30 -0.17 11.79
CA LEU A 40 -28.76 -1.52 11.91
C LEU A 40 -28.30 -1.86 13.33
N GLU A 41 -28.32 -0.91 14.27
CA GLU A 41 -27.77 -1.05 15.62
C GLU A 41 -28.24 -2.32 16.35
N PRO A 42 -29.54 -2.69 16.36
CA PRO A 42 -29.98 -3.89 17.08
C PRO A 42 -29.29 -5.16 16.56
N VAL A 43 -29.12 -5.26 15.24
CA VAL A 43 -28.46 -6.41 14.60
C VAL A 43 -26.95 -6.37 14.84
N ILE A 44 -26.33 -5.20 14.70
CA ILE A 44 -24.89 -5.00 14.96
C ILE A 44 -24.54 -5.41 16.40
N LYS A 45 -25.31 -4.95 17.39
CA LYS A 45 -25.10 -5.30 18.81
C LYS A 45 -25.35 -6.78 19.08
N ALA A 46 -26.34 -7.39 18.43
CA ALA A 46 -26.59 -8.83 18.56
C ALA A 46 -25.45 -9.71 18.02
N LEU A 47 -24.68 -9.22 17.03
CA LEU A 47 -23.54 -9.97 16.49
C LEU A 47 -22.30 -9.94 17.38
N LEU A 48 -22.14 -8.91 18.23
CA LEU A 48 -20.95 -8.73 19.06
C LEU A 48 -20.55 -9.97 19.89
N PRO A 49 -21.44 -10.60 20.69
CA PRO A 49 -21.05 -11.78 21.48
C PRO A 49 -20.55 -12.93 20.61
N LEU A 50 -21.15 -13.14 19.43
CA LEU A 50 -20.75 -14.18 18.47
C LEU A 50 -19.42 -13.87 17.78
N LEU A 51 -19.12 -12.59 17.57
CA LEU A 51 -17.86 -12.13 17.00
C LEU A 51 -16.71 -12.21 18.00
N LEU A 52 -17.00 -12.03 19.30
CA LEU A 52 -16.03 -12.13 20.40
C LEU A 52 -15.72 -13.56 20.82
N GLU A 53 -16.48 -14.54 20.36
CA GLU A 53 -16.26 -15.94 20.66
C GLU A 53 -15.34 -16.60 19.61
N ALA A 54 -14.08 -16.86 19.97
CA ALA A 54 -13.07 -17.39 19.04
C ALA A 54 -13.39 -18.82 18.53
N SER A 55 -14.11 -19.61 19.32
CA SER A 55 -14.60 -20.95 18.95
C SER A 55 -15.79 -20.89 17.99
N HIS A 56 -16.55 -19.80 17.99
CA HIS A 56 -17.70 -19.62 17.12
C HIS A 56 -17.25 -19.43 15.66
N GLU A 57 -17.95 -20.07 14.72
CA GLU A 57 -17.57 -20.03 13.31
C GLU A 57 -17.57 -18.60 12.76
N LEU A 58 -18.58 -17.80 13.13
CA LEU A 58 -18.65 -16.39 12.73
C LEU A 58 -17.42 -15.58 13.18
N GLY A 59 -17.04 -15.65 14.46
CA GLY A 59 -15.87 -14.94 14.98
C GLY A 59 -14.57 -15.37 14.30
N ARG A 60 -14.42 -16.66 13.98
CA ARG A 60 -13.26 -17.18 13.24
C ARG A 60 -13.23 -16.68 11.79
N ARG A 61 -14.36 -16.79 11.08
CA ARG A 61 -14.48 -16.38 9.66
C ARG A 61 -14.36 -14.87 9.49
N PHE A 62 -14.86 -14.09 10.45
CA PHE A 62 -14.66 -12.64 10.49
C PHE A 62 -13.16 -12.30 10.51
N GLN A 63 -12.39 -12.89 11.43
CA GLN A 63 -10.94 -12.67 11.55
C GLN A 63 -10.15 -13.17 10.31
N GLN A 64 -10.65 -14.18 9.61
CA GLN A 64 -10.08 -14.64 8.33
C GLN A 64 -10.40 -13.69 7.16
N THR A 65 -11.48 -12.92 7.26
CA THR A 65 -12.01 -12.10 6.14
C THR A 65 -11.61 -10.63 6.25
N SER A 66 -11.59 -10.06 7.46
CA SER A 66 -11.35 -8.63 7.67
C SER A 66 -10.06 -8.13 7.01
N GLY A 67 -9.00 -8.95 7.03
CA GLY A 67 -7.71 -8.59 6.45
C GLY A 67 -7.75 -8.44 4.93
N MET A 68 -8.56 -9.28 4.26
CA MET A 68 -8.77 -9.18 2.81
C MET A 68 -9.55 -7.92 2.46
N VAL A 69 -10.55 -7.57 3.27
CA VAL A 69 -11.35 -6.36 3.06
C VAL A 69 -10.50 -5.10 3.27
N MET A 70 -9.65 -5.07 4.29
CA MET A 70 -8.69 -3.98 4.50
C MET A 70 -7.74 -3.83 3.30
N ALA A 71 -7.08 -4.91 2.86
CA ALA A 71 -6.15 -4.86 1.74
C ALA A 71 -6.82 -4.39 0.44
N LYS A 72 -7.99 -4.96 0.09
CA LYS A 72 -8.68 -4.64 -1.17
C LYS A 72 -9.42 -3.30 -1.14
N GLY A 73 -10.03 -2.97 -0.02
CA GLY A 73 -10.78 -1.73 0.16
C GLY A 73 -9.87 -0.52 0.37
N VAL A 74 -8.80 -0.66 1.14
CA VAL A 74 -7.90 0.46 1.46
C VAL A 74 -6.72 0.51 0.50
N GLU A 75 -5.87 -0.51 0.49
CA GLU A 75 -4.60 -0.44 -0.24
C GLU A 75 -4.76 -0.51 -1.77
N ASP A 76 -5.71 -1.31 -2.26
CA ASP A 76 -5.94 -1.49 -3.69
C ASP A 76 -7.06 -0.57 -4.24
N THR A 77 -7.75 0.19 -3.39
CA THR A 77 -8.84 1.09 -3.82
C THR A 77 -8.73 2.50 -3.24
N ALA A 78 -8.87 2.68 -1.92
CA ALA A 78 -8.89 4.00 -1.30
C ALA A 78 -7.58 4.78 -1.53
N PHE A 79 -6.44 4.11 -1.46
CA PHE A 79 -5.11 4.71 -1.74
C PHE A 79 -4.97 5.28 -3.15
N PHE A 80 -5.70 4.74 -4.14
CA PHE A 80 -5.70 5.29 -5.50
C PHE A 80 -6.70 6.44 -5.68
N ARG A 81 -7.58 6.68 -4.70
CA ARG A 81 -8.55 7.78 -4.69
C ARG A 81 -8.10 8.96 -3.82
N TYR A 82 -7.30 8.71 -2.80
CA TYR A 82 -6.76 9.74 -1.91
C TYR A 82 -5.39 10.23 -2.40
N THR A 83 -5.40 11.11 -3.40
CA THR A 83 -4.20 11.47 -4.16
C THR A 83 -3.46 12.71 -3.66
N ARG A 84 -3.70 13.18 -2.43
CA ARG A 84 -3.11 14.42 -1.89
C ARG A 84 -1.59 14.48 -2.05
N LEU A 85 -0.91 13.39 -1.69
CA LEU A 85 0.51 13.17 -1.96
C LEU A 85 0.74 11.65 -2.02
N GLY A 86 1.15 11.13 -3.18
CA GLY A 86 1.19 9.68 -3.43
C GLY A 86 2.18 8.89 -2.58
N THR A 87 3.03 9.57 -1.80
CA THR A 87 3.95 8.96 -0.83
C THR A 87 3.27 8.55 0.46
N LEU A 88 2.13 9.15 0.80
CA LEU A 88 1.35 8.86 2.02
C LEU A 88 0.50 7.59 1.89
N THR A 89 0.24 7.16 0.66
CA THR A 89 -0.57 5.99 0.33
C THR A 89 0.31 4.82 -0.07
N GLU A 90 0.90 4.16 0.93
CA GLU A 90 1.83 3.04 0.77
C GLU A 90 1.43 1.88 1.69
N VAL A 91 1.85 0.65 1.39
CA VAL A 91 1.50 -0.54 2.17
C VAL A 91 1.85 -0.34 3.64
N GLY A 92 0.87 -0.51 4.53
CA GLY A 92 1.02 -0.28 5.97
C GLY A 92 1.08 1.18 6.45
N ALA A 93 0.91 2.17 5.56
CA ALA A 93 0.85 3.59 5.93
C ALA A 93 -0.57 4.01 6.33
N ASP A 94 -0.67 5.01 7.20
CA ASP A 94 -1.89 5.78 7.45
C ASP A 94 -1.79 7.12 6.70
N PRO A 95 -2.56 7.33 5.62
CA PRO A 95 -2.47 8.56 4.83
C PRO A 95 -3.00 9.81 5.55
N THR A 96 -3.58 9.68 6.75
CA THR A 96 -3.97 10.81 7.59
C THR A 96 -2.78 11.42 8.33
N GLU A 97 -1.70 10.66 8.55
CA GLU A 97 -0.44 11.16 9.08
C GLU A 97 0.41 11.77 7.96
N PHE A 98 0.31 13.08 7.77
CA PHE A 98 1.01 13.77 6.68
C PHE A 98 2.54 13.78 6.83
N ALA A 99 3.03 14.01 8.05
CA ALA A 99 4.45 14.11 8.34
C ALA A 99 4.73 13.74 9.79
N LEU A 100 5.97 13.32 10.06
CA LEU A 100 6.47 13.01 11.39
C LEU A 100 7.60 13.98 11.73
N THR A 101 7.58 14.53 12.94
CA THR A 101 8.66 15.37 13.44
C THR A 101 9.89 14.53 13.77
N ALA A 102 11.09 15.12 13.76
CA ALA A 102 12.30 14.39 14.16
C ALA A 102 12.20 13.80 15.58
N PRO A 103 11.69 14.53 16.61
CA PRO A 103 11.42 13.92 17.92
C PRO A 103 10.45 12.74 17.85
N GLY A 104 9.33 12.86 17.13
CA GLY A 104 8.36 11.76 16.98
C GLY A 104 8.95 10.54 16.27
N PHE A 105 9.87 10.75 15.33
CA PHE A 105 10.65 9.67 14.73
C PHE A 105 11.53 8.95 15.76
N HIS A 106 12.29 9.69 16.56
CA HIS A 106 13.15 9.11 17.59
C HIS A 106 12.35 8.34 18.65
N GLU A 107 11.20 8.84 19.07
CA GLU A 107 10.29 8.13 19.98
C GLU A 107 9.84 6.77 19.40
N ARG A 108 9.47 6.73 18.12
CA ARG A 108 9.11 5.47 17.43
C ARG A 108 10.30 4.52 17.36
N MET A 109 11.52 5.02 17.14
CA MET A 109 12.73 4.20 17.12
C MET A 109 13.04 3.60 18.50
N VAL A 110 12.90 4.38 19.58
CA VAL A 110 13.06 3.89 20.96
C VAL A 110 12.05 2.78 21.26
N ARG A 111 10.76 3.00 20.94
CA ARG A 111 9.71 2.01 21.13
C ARG A 111 10.00 0.72 20.34
N ARG A 112 10.46 0.84 19.10
CA ARG A 112 10.85 -0.30 18.26
C ARG A 112 12.01 -1.08 18.90
N GLN A 113 13.05 -0.40 19.37
CA GLN A 113 14.19 -1.05 20.02
C GLN A 113 13.76 -1.84 21.27
N ALA A 114 12.82 -1.31 22.04
CA ALA A 114 12.31 -1.96 23.25
C ALA A 114 11.43 -3.19 22.96
N LEU A 115 10.60 -3.14 21.92
CA LEU A 115 9.58 -4.17 21.66
C LEU A 115 9.98 -5.18 20.57
N LEU A 116 10.72 -4.75 19.56
CA LEU A 116 10.97 -5.47 18.31
C LEU A 116 12.41 -5.23 17.78
N PRO A 117 13.46 -5.46 18.59
CA PRO A 117 14.85 -5.07 18.25
C PRO A 117 15.41 -5.79 17.01
N LEU A 118 14.93 -7.00 16.71
CA LEU A 118 15.37 -7.79 15.56
C LEU A 118 14.41 -7.74 14.37
N SER A 119 13.36 -6.91 14.43
CA SER A 119 12.41 -6.78 13.33
C SER A 119 13.06 -6.10 12.12
N MET A 120 12.65 -6.50 10.92
CA MET A 120 13.12 -5.91 9.67
C MET A 120 12.64 -4.47 9.50
N THR A 121 13.55 -3.60 9.07
CA THR A 121 13.20 -2.28 8.51
C THR A 121 13.32 -2.39 7.00
N THR A 122 12.30 -1.96 6.26
CA THR A 122 12.30 -1.99 4.80
C THR A 122 11.80 -0.67 4.23
N LEU A 123 12.33 -0.30 3.08
CA LEU A 123 11.90 0.88 2.32
C LEU A 123 11.22 0.45 1.00
N THR A 124 11.72 -0.59 0.34
CA THR A 124 11.14 -1.12 -0.89
C THR A 124 10.95 -2.63 -0.79
N THR A 125 9.80 -3.12 -1.25
CA THR A 125 9.54 -4.56 -1.41
C THR A 125 8.97 -4.82 -2.81
N HIS A 126 8.70 -6.08 -3.15
CA HIS A 126 7.99 -6.42 -4.38
C HIS A 126 6.51 -5.98 -4.38
N ASP A 127 5.95 -5.69 -3.20
CA ASP A 127 4.56 -5.28 -3.02
C ASP A 127 4.39 -3.78 -2.74
N THR A 128 5.47 -3.04 -2.45
CA THR A 128 5.36 -1.60 -2.26
C THR A 128 4.80 -0.93 -3.51
N LYS A 129 3.83 -0.03 -3.35
CA LYS A 129 3.17 0.63 -4.50
C LYS A 129 4.17 1.48 -5.29
N ARG A 130 5.17 2.03 -4.61
CA ARG A 130 6.28 2.82 -5.16
C ARG A 130 7.59 2.51 -4.44
N SER A 131 8.71 2.47 -5.18
CA SER A 131 10.06 2.34 -4.60
C SER A 131 10.44 3.56 -3.76
N GLU A 132 11.40 3.39 -2.86
CA GLU A 132 11.88 4.45 -1.97
C GLU A 132 12.35 5.72 -2.70
N ASP A 133 13.13 5.59 -3.78
CA ASP A 133 13.59 6.74 -4.58
C ASP A 133 12.45 7.48 -5.26
N THR A 134 11.45 6.72 -5.74
CA THR A 134 10.24 7.30 -6.33
C THR A 134 9.50 8.12 -5.27
N ARG A 135 9.40 7.58 -4.05
CA ARG A 135 8.76 8.28 -2.94
C ARG A 135 9.57 9.51 -2.50
N ALA A 136 10.88 9.42 -2.39
CA ALA A 136 11.75 10.55 -2.03
C ALA A 136 11.57 11.74 -3.00
N ARG A 137 11.53 11.47 -4.31
CA ARG A 137 11.30 12.52 -5.32
C ARG A 137 9.90 13.13 -5.24
N ILE A 138 8.87 12.31 -5.03
CA ILE A 138 7.49 12.81 -4.88
C ILE A 138 7.37 13.64 -3.59
N SER A 139 8.01 13.24 -2.49
CA SER A 139 7.92 13.98 -1.23
C SER A 139 8.50 15.40 -1.32
N ALA A 140 9.53 15.61 -2.15
CA ALA A 140 10.09 16.94 -2.41
C ALA A 140 9.06 17.94 -2.98
N ILE A 141 7.98 17.46 -3.61
CA ILE A 141 6.87 18.31 -4.09
C ILE A 141 6.24 19.09 -2.93
N SER A 142 6.22 18.52 -1.72
CA SER A 142 5.66 19.20 -0.54
C SER A 142 6.44 20.45 -0.12
N GLU A 143 7.68 20.61 -0.59
CA GLU A 143 8.54 21.77 -0.32
C GLU A 143 8.48 22.82 -1.44
N ALA A 144 7.97 22.47 -2.62
CA ALA A 144 7.92 23.31 -3.83
C ALA A 144 6.48 23.39 -4.41
N VAL A 145 5.50 23.65 -3.54
CA VAL A 145 4.07 23.64 -3.89
C VAL A 145 3.73 24.64 -5.00
N PRO A 146 4.16 25.92 -4.96
CA PRO A 146 3.85 26.89 -6.02
C PRO A 146 4.38 26.47 -7.40
N GLU A 147 5.60 25.94 -7.46
CA GLU A 147 6.24 25.46 -8.69
C GLU A 147 5.50 24.24 -9.25
N TRP A 148 5.08 23.33 -8.36
CA TRP A 148 4.29 22.17 -8.74
C TRP A 148 2.92 22.55 -9.30
N GLU A 149 2.21 23.49 -8.68
CA GLU A 149 0.93 24.00 -9.18
C GLU A 149 1.09 24.61 -10.59
N ALA A 150 2.10 25.45 -10.79
CA ALA A 150 2.40 26.04 -12.09
C ALA A 150 2.76 24.99 -13.16
N PHE A 151 3.50 23.94 -12.77
CA PHE A 151 3.80 22.81 -13.65
C PHE A 151 2.53 22.06 -14.05
N VAL A 152 1.67 21.72 -13.09
CA VAL A 152 0.42 21.01 -13.33
C VAL A 152 -0.50 21.78 -14.28
N ASP A 153 -0.67 23.09 -14.05
CA ASP A 153 -1.52 23.94 -14.89
C ASP A 153 -1.01 23.96 -16.34
N ARG A 154 0.31 24.14 -16.54
CA ARG A 154 0.93 24.06 -17.87
C ARG A 154 0.72 22.70 -18.55
N MET A 155 0.83 21.61 -17.79
CA MET A 155 0.63 20.27 -18.35
C MET A 155 -0.83 20.02 -18.74
N GLN A 156 -1.80 20.56 -18.00
CA GLN A 156 -3.22 20.47 -18.34
C GLN A 156 -3.59 21.28 -19.60
N GLU A 157 -2.92 22.41 -19.83
CA GLU A 157 -3.07 23.19 -21.07
C GLU A 157 -2.54 22.42 -22.29
N LEU A 158 -1.37 21.77 -22.16
CA LEU A 158 -0.71 21.05 -23.24
C LEU A 158 -1.34 19.68 -23.53
N ALA A 159 -1.76 18.98 -22.48
CA ALA A 159 -2.39 17.68 -22.57
C ALA A 159 -3.76 17.77 -21.91
N ARG A 160 -4.83 17.81 -22.73
CA ARG A 160 -6.20 17.66 -22.25
C ARG A 160 -6.40 16.23 -21.78
N PHE A 161 -6.00 15.95 -20.54
CA PHE A 161 -6.32 14.67 -19.91
C PHE A 161 -7.83 14.60 -19.75
N PRO A 162 -8.49 13.53 -20.24
CA PRO A 162 -9.86 13.27 -19.86
C PRO A 162 -9.87 13.11 -18.34
N THR A 163 -10.40 14.09 -17.62
CA THR A 163 -10.69 13.95 -16.20
C THR A 163 -11.81 12.93 -16.07
N GLY A 164 -11.47 11.64 -16.07
CA GLY A 164 -12.41 10.61 -15.68
C GLY A 164 -12.84 10.89 -14.25
N HIS A 165 -14.14 11.10 -14.05
CA HIS A 165 -14.86 11.36 -12.79
C HIS A 165 -14.98 12.84 -12.40
N SER A 166 -15.99 13.51 -12.96
CA SER A 166 -16.75 14.54 -12.24
C SER A 166 -17.29 13.94 -10.93
N GLN A 167 -16.64 14.23 -9.81
CA GLN A 167 -17.17 13.93 -8.48
C GLN A 167 -18.46 14.75 -8.27
N PRO A 168 -19.55 14.16 -7.74
CA PRO A 168 -20.67 14.96 -7.25
C PRO A 168 -20.18 15.88 -6.12
N SER A 169 -20.60 17.14 -6.16
CA SER A 169 -20.27 18.14 -5.15
C SER A 169 -20.85 17.74 -3.79
N TYR A 170 -20.07 17.07 -2.94
CA TYR A 170 -20.37 17.02 -1.52
C TYR A 170 -20.01 18.36 -0.88
N GLY A 171 -20.94 18.90 -0.10
CA GLY A 171 -20.99 20.28 0.38
C GLY A 171 -19.69 20.76 1.02
N LYS A 172 -19.37 22.04 0.77
CA LYS A 172 -18.18 22.74 1.26
C LYS A 172 -17.98 22.57 2.77
N PRO A 173 -16.88 21.97 3.24
CA PRO A 173 -16.23 22.41 4.46
C PRO A 173 -15.30 23.56 4.09
N SER A 174 -15.28 24.59 4.92
CA SER A 174 -14.40 25.76 4.82
C SER A 174 -12.94 25.38 4.50
N GLN A 175 -12.42 25.95 3.41
CA GLN A 175 -11.00 26.10 3.07
C GLN A 175 -10.10 24.85 3.20
N VAL A 176 -10.15 23.97 2.20
CA VAL A 176 -8.94 23.36 1.65
C VAL A 176 -9.05 23.41 0.14
N ARG A 177 -8.37 24.36 -0.49
CA ARG A 177 -8.36 24.54 -1.95
C ARG A 177 -7.38 23.54 -2.57
N GLY A 178 -7.69 22.25 -2.52
CA GLY A 178 -6.94 21.21 -3.23
C GLY A 178 -7.57 20.95 -4.60
N ARG A 179 -6.93 21.37 -5.69
CA ARG A 179 -7.23 20.85 -7.04
C ARG A 179 -6.91 19.34 -7.05
N PRO A 180 -7.59 18.52 -7.87
CA PRO A 180 -7.24 17.11 -7.98
C PRO A 180 -5.77 17.00 -8.37
N ALA A 181 -4.98 16.33 -7.52
CA ALA A 181 -3.60 16.03 -7.84
C ALA A 181 -3.61 15.28 -9.18
N VAL A 182 -2.90 15.82 -10.16
CA VAL A 182 -2.59 15.10 -11.39
C VAL A 182 -1.81 13.87 -10.96
N ASN A 183 -2.51 12.74 -10.96
CA ASN A 183 -1.92 11.45 -10.72
C ASN A 183 -0.84 11.30 -11.78
N ALA A 184 0.39 10.96 -11.38
CA ALA A 184 1.41 10.52 -12.31
C ALA A 184 0.79 9.35 -13.07
N SER A 185 0.29 9.65 -14.27
CA SER A 185 -0.42 8.71 -15.11
C SER A 185 0.47 7.50 -15.25
N ARG A 186 -0.10 6.33 -14.96
CA ARG A 186 0.42 4.99 -15.21
C ARG A 186 1.42 5.05 -16.37
N VAL A 187 2.72 5.15 -16.05
CA VAL A 187 3.77 4.86 -17.02
C VAL A 187 3.67 3.36 -17.17
N THR A 188 2.82 2.91 -18.09
CA THR A 188 2.90 1.55 -18.59
C THR A 188 4.28 1.45 -19.20
N SER A 189 5.18 0.75 -18.51
CA SER A 189 6.40 0.24 -19.10
C SER A 189 6.02 -0.77 -20.19
N SER A 190 5.54 -0.29 -21.33
CA SER A 190 6.12 -0.81 -22.56
C SER A 190 7.55 -0.30 -22.51
N ARG A 191 8.49 -1.22 -22.29
CA ARG A 191 9.94 -0.95 -22.33
C ARG A 191 10.21 0.18 -23.32
N LEU A 192 10.83 1.26 -22.84
CA LEU A 192 11.44 2.24 -23.73
C LEU A 192 12.25 1.45 -24.79
N PRO A 193 12.08 1.71 -26.10
CA PRO A 193 12.75 0.93 -27.12
C PRO A 193 14.26 0.97 -26.86
N ALA A 194 14.86 -0.21 -26.82
CA ALA A 194 16.30 -0.35 -26.68
C ALA A 194 16.99 0.43 -27.83
N LYS A 195 18.07 1.12 -27.49
CA LYS A 195 18.97 1.81 -28.43
C LYS A 195 19.28 0.87 -29.62
N PRO A 196 19.21 1.31 -30.88
CA PRO A 196 19.53 0.44 -32.02
C PRO A 196 20.97 -0.07 -31.89
N ALA A 197 21.13 -1.38 -32.05
CA ALA A 197 22.43 -2.04 -31.98
C ALA A 197 23.34 -1.55 -33.11
N THR A 198 24.58 -1.21 -32.76
CA THR A 198 25.67 -0.96 -33.71
C THR A 198 25.87 -2.22 -34.58
N PRO A 199 25.96 -2.10 -35.92
CA PRO A 199 26.12 -3.27 -36.78
C PRO A 199 27.48 -3.96 -36.52
N PRO A 200 27.55 -5.30 -36.56
CA PRO A 200 28.79 -6.02 -36.29
C PRO A 200 29.81 -5.81 -37.42
N ALA A 201 31.06 -5.55 -37.03
CA ALA A 201 32.20 -5.57 -37.94
C ALA A 201 32.42 -6.99 -38.50
N GLY A 202 32.67 -7.07 -39.81
CA GLY A 202 32.85 -8.31 -40.57
C GLY A 202 34.04 -9.18 -40.12
N PRO A 203 34.16 -10.40 -40.67
CA PRO A 203 34.92 -11.48 -40.06
C PRO A 203 36.42 -11.35 -40.33
N SER A 204 37.24 -11.42 -39.27
CA SER A 204 38.67 -11.68 -39.39
C SER A 204 38.97 -13.15 -39.07
N ARG A 205 39.68 -13.76 -40.01
CA ARG A 205 40.10 -15.15 -40.08
C ARG A 205 41.33 -15.31 -39.18
N THR A 206 41.35 -16.27 -38.27
CA THR A 206 42.49 -17.19 -38.07
C THR A 206 42.16 -18.30 -37.08
N LYS A 207 42.33 -19.55 -37.53
CA LYS A 207 42.19 -20.78 -36.76
C LYS A 207 43.39 -20.96 -35.84
N ARG A 208 43.18 -21.36 -34.58
CA ARG A 208 44.16 -22.20 -33.86
C ARG A 208 43.45 -23.18 -32.93
N SER A 209 43.61 -24.45 -33.27
CA SER A 209 43.08 -25.62 -32.55
C SER A 209 43.65 -25.71 -31.14
N LYS A 210 42.79 -25.88 -30.13
CA LYS A 210 43.16 -26.43 -28.82
C LYS A 210 42.21 -27.59 -28.50
N ARG A 211 42.80 -28.79 -28.39
CA ARG A 211 42.18 -30.03 -27.94
C ARG A 211 41.53 -29.83 -26.56
N ARG A 212 40.29 -30.32 -26.40
CA ARG A 212 39.60 -30.41 -25.10
C ARG A 212 39.92 -31.77 -24.47
N SER A 213 40.41 -31.77 -23.24
CA SER A 213 40.43 -32.94 -22.37
C SER A 213 39.09 -33.01 -21.60
N PRO A 214 38.55 -34.21 -21.33
CA PRO A 214 37.28 -34.36 -20.61
C PRO A 214 37.45 -34.11 -19.09
N PRO A 215 36.40 -33.65 -18.39
CA PRO A 215 36.43 -33.45 -16.94
C PRO A 215 36.30 -34.78 -16.17
N PRO A 216 36.89 -34.91 -14.98
CA PRO A 216 36.71 -36.07 -14.12
C PRO A 216 35.35 -36.07 -13.40
N SER A 217 34.85 -37.29 -13.16
CA SER A 217 33.58 -37.66 -12.54
C SER A 217 33.46 -37.32 -11.04
N THR A 218 32.27 -36.92 -10.61
CA THR A 218 31.86 -36.66 -9.22
C THR A 218 31.56 -37.96 -8.45
N PRO A 219 31.96 -38.10 -7.17
CA PRO A 219 31.41 -39.11 -6.24
C PRO A 219 30.36 -38.52 -5.26
N PRO A 220 29.53 -39.35 -4.60
CA PRO A 220 28.23 -38.93 -4.06
C PRO A 220 28.23 -38.45 -2.59
N SER A 221 27.26 -37.57 -2.33
CA SER A 221 26.44 -37.33 -1.12
C SER A 221 26.82 -38.01 0.20
N ILE A 222 27.12 -37.20 1.23
CA ILE A 222 26.92 -37.52 2.65
C ILE A 222 26.38 -36.27 3.38
N CYS A 223 25.14 -36.34 3.85
CA CYS A 223 24.61 -35.50 4.93
C CYS A 223 24.89 -36.18 6.28
N PRO A 224 25.13 -35.43 7.36
CA PRO A 224 24.84 -35.91 8.70
C PRO A 224 23.72 -35.09 9.38
N SER A 225 23.08 -35.79 10.31
CA SER A 225 21.90 -35.49 11.12
C SER A 225 21.99 -34.28 12.05
#